data_AF-A0A7Y3KA44-F1
#
_entry.id   AF-A0A7Y3KA44-F1
#
_cell.length_a   1.000
_cell.length_b   1.000
_cell.length_c   1.000
_cell.angle_alpha   90.00
_cell.angle_beta   90.00
_cell.angle_gamma   90.00
#
_symmetry.space_group_name_H-M   'P 1'
#
loop_
_entity.id
_entity.type
_entity.pdbx_description
1 polymer ?
#
loop_
_entity_poly.entity_id
_entity_poly.type
_entity_poly.pdbx_seq_one_letter_code
_entity_poly.pdbx_strand_id
1 'polypeptide(L)'
;MLYFFLSFTVMFIFLFSLVFAYFSRQIGFDAWQKLIRYEEICSPLHRLDPRIKLLFPLIVTVSVIFEKGVFALLMVLFQSIIWSYLKKDQRRTLALGWFFLTQILVMTWIGTIIQYGIDHVFFASSYSIFHAILLGFILSFKISAITSSVLLLWLTTTPAEIIWSLTRFRIPSIFGLAIMIVLRFLPQLIEKIAVLPTVLKMRGMTDVFPTWQGWRSYPKMLRAWFWWIPVLFVTLTTRSVQATVQLAMIADAHAYGSRKTSERIYDHAVTATDRLVFFMMAVILIGVFATVFLIG
;
A
#
# COMPACT_ATOMS: atom_id res chain seq x y z
N MET A 1 19.28 27.87 19.34
CA MET A 1 18.81 27.12 18.14
C MET A 1 18.52 25.65 18.44
N LEU A 2 19.51 24.84 18.84
CA LEU A 2 19.34 23.39 19.05
C LEU A 2 18.25 22.99 20.07
N TYR A 3 18.21 23.65 21.24
CA TYR A 3 17.22 23.36 22.29
C TYR A 3 15.78 23.67 21.87
N PHE A 4 15.60 24.70 21.05
CA PHE A 4 14.28 25.10 20.57
C PHE A 4 13.77 24.14 19.48
N PHE A 5 14.66 23.71 18.58
CA PHE A 5 14.39 22.66 17.60
C PHE A 5 14.01 21.33 18.27
N LEU A 6 14.74 20.94 19.32
CA LEU A 6 14.46 19.73 20.08
C LEU A 6 13.09 19.84 20.76
N SER A 7 12.82 20.96 21.44
CA SER A 7 11.53 21.20 22.12
C SER A 7 10.36 21.17 21.14
N PHE A 8 10.49 21.78 19.96
CA PHE A 8 9.45 21.83 18.95
C PHE A 8 9.18 20.47 18.29
N THR A 9 10.23 19.74 17.95
CA THR A 9 10.13 18.38 17.39
C THR A 9 9.49 17.44 18.42
N VAL A 10 9.86 17.58 19.70
CA VAL A 10 9.25 16.83 20.81
C VAL A 10 7.78 17.21 20.99
N MET A 11 7.43 18.49 20.91
CA MET A 11 6.04 18.94 21.01
C MET A 11 5.18 18.40 19.86
N PHE A 12 5.73 18.35 18.64
CA PHE A 12 5.03 17.77 17.49
C PHE A 12 4.89 16.25 17.57
N ILE A 13 5.96 15.54 17.95
CA ILE A 13 5.89 14.09 18.20
C ILE A 13 4.88 13.80 19.31
N PHE A 14 4.85 14.62 20.36
CA PHE A 14 3.91 14.48 21.46
C PHE A 14 2.47 14.75 21.02
N LEU A 15 2.22 15.81 20.24
CA LEU A 15 0.89 16.12 19.70
C LEU A 15 0.42 15.04 18.72
N PHE A 16 1.29 14.56 17.84
CA PHE A 16 1.01 13.44 16.94
C PHE A 16 0.72 12.15 17.72
N SER A 17 1.55 11.82 18.71
CA SER A 17 1.37 10.66 19.57
C SER A 17 0.06 10.74 20.35
N LEU A 18 -0.32 11.92 20.84
CA LEU A 18 -1.61 12.15 21.49
C LEU A 18 -2.79 11.98 20.54
N VAL A 19 -2.73 12.55 19.33
CA VAL A 19 -3.78 12.39 18.32
C VAL A 19 -3.92 10.92 17.93
N PHE A 20 -2.80 10.23 17.70
CA PHE A 20 -2.77 8.80 17.37
C PHE A 20 -3.25 7.91 18.54
N ALA A 21 -2.84 8.20 19.77
CA ALA A 21 -3.23 7.45 20.97
C ALA A 21 -4.70 7.66 21.33
N TYR A 22 -5.19 8.90 21.28
CA TYR A 22 -6.60 9.21 21.47
C TYR A 22 -7.47 8.46 20.46
N PHE A 23 -6.99 8.37 19.22
CA PHE A 23 -7.74 7.78 18.13
C PHE A 23 -7.70 6.25 18.09
N SER A 24 -6.53 5.65 18.33
CA SER A 24 -6.41 4.20 18.47
C SER A 24 -7.31 3.66 19.60
N ARG A 25 -7.53 4.47 20.65
CA ARG A 25 -8.49 4.18 21.72
C ARG A 25 -9.96 4.25 21.27
N GLN A 26 -10.31 5.13 20.35
CA GLN A 26 -11.68 5.29 19.83
C GLN A 26 -12.08 4.19 18.82
N ILE A 27 -11.15 3.77 17.98
CA ILE A 27 -11.44 2.90 16.83
C ILE A 27 -11.17 1.41 17.10
N GLY A 28 -10.25 1.11 18.03
CA GLY A 28 -9.79 -0.25 18.29
C GLY A 28 -8.85 -0.78 17.20
N PHE A 29 -7.99 -1.72 17.56
CA PHE A 29 -7.01 -2.31 16.62
C PHE A 29 -7.68 -3.07 15.46
N ASP A 30 -8.90 -3.56 15.69
CA ASP A 30 -9.68 -4.34 14.72
C ASP A 30 -10.00 -3.56 13.44
N ALA A 31 -10.24 -2.24 13.54
CA ALA A 31 -10.55 -1.45 12.34
C ALA A 31 -9.34 -1.29 11.42
N TRP A 32 -8.13 -1.21 11.98
CA TRP A 32 -6.89 -1.16 11.21
C TRP A 32 -6.64 -2.48 10.48
N GLN A 33 -6.94 -3.62 11.10
CA GLN A 33 -6.89 -4.92 10.44
C GLN A 33 -7.93 -5.02 9.31
N LYS A 34 -9.15 -4.52 9.55
CA LYS A 34 -10.21 -4.46 8.53
C LYS A 34 -9.88 -3.54 7.36
N LEU A 35 -9.07 -2.49 7.56
CA LEU A 35 -8.61 -1.62 6.47
C LEU A 35 -7.73 -2.36 5.46
N ILE A 36 -6.90 -3.30 5.91
CA ILE A 36 -5.95 -4.01 5.05
C ILE A 36 -6.59 -5.24 4.39
N ARG A 37 -7.67 -5.77 4.99
CA ARG A 37 -8.38 -6.92 4.45
C ARG A 37 -9.18 -6.53 3.20
N TYR A 38 -8.89 -7.21 2.09
CA TYR A 38 -9.72 -7.17 0.89
C TYR A 38 -11.13 -7.69 1.21
N GLU A 39 -12.15 -6.96 0.77
CA GLU A 39 -13.55 -7.31 0.98
C GLU A 39 -14.27 -7.28 -0.37
N GLU A 40 -14.75 -8.45 -0.81
CA GLU A 40 -15.48 -8.55 -2.07
C GLU A 40 -16.86 -7.90 -1.94
N ILE A 41 -16.96 -6.65 -2.37
CA ILE A 41 -18.22 -5.91 -2.43
C ILE A 41 -18.68 -5.85 -3.88
N CYS A 42 -19.97 -6.07 -4.11
CA CYS A 42 -20.63 -5.85 -5.40
C CYS A 42 -20.78 -4.34 -5.69
N SER A 43 -19.67 -3.61 -5.82
CA SER A 43 -19.64 -2.21 -6.25
C SER A 43 -19.24 -2.11 -7.72
N PRO A 44 -19.76 -1.14 -8.49
CA PRO A 44 -19.36 -0.92 -9.88
C PRO A 44 -17.85 -0.74 -10.04
N LEU A 45 -17.17 -0.18 -9.03
CA LEU A 45 -15.72 -0.02 -9.03
C LEU A 45 -14.97 -1.36 -8.97
N HIS A 46 -15.52 -2.39 -8.33
CA HIS A 46 -14.90 -3.72 -8.26
C HIS A 46 -15.03 -4.49 -9.58
N ARG A 47 -16.07 -4.19 -10.36
CA ARG A 47 -16.33 -4.84 -11.66
C ARG A 47 -15.53 -4.24 -12.82
N LEU A 48 -14.85 -3.12 -12.60
CA LEU A 48 -14.02 -2.49 -13.62
C LEU A 48 -12.86 -3.40 -14.04
N ASP A 49 -12.42 -3.23 -15.28
CA ASP A 49 -11.26 -3.93 -15.82
C ASP A 49 -10.00 -3.65 -14.96
N PRO A 50 -9.28 -4.68 -14.48
CA PRO A 50 -8.09 -4.52 -13.63
C PRO A 50 -6.99 -3.62 -14.23
N ARG A 51 -6.92 -3.55 -15.57
CA ARG A 51 -5.95 -2.70 -16.29
C ARG A 51 -6.20 -1.22 -16.02
N ILE A 52 -7.46 -0.80 -16.00
CA ILE A 52 -7.85 0.58 -15.77
C ILE A 52 -7.58 0.93 -14.31
N LYS A 53 -7.91 0.03 -13.39
CA LYS A 53 -7.59 0.17 -11.97
C LYS A 53 -6.08 0.36 -11.74
N LEU A 54 -5.23 -0.39 -12.46
CA LEU A 54 -3.77 -0.25 -12.36
C LEU A 54 -3.26 1.08 -12.95
N LEU A 55 -3.85 1.54 -14.05
CA LEU A 55 -3.47 2.83 -14.66
C LEU A 55 -3.92 4.03 -13.81
N PHE A 56 -4.97 3.88 -13.01
CA PHE A 56 -5.55 4.98 -12.22
C PHE A 56 -4.54 5.67 -11.29
N PRO A 57 -3.86 4.97 -10.37
CA PRO A 57 -2.87 5.63 -9.50
C PRO A 57 -1.69 6.19 -10.30
N LEU A 58 -1.24 5.52 -11.37
CA LEU A 58 -0.15 6.05 -12.22
C LEU A 58 -0.52 7.39 -12.85
N ILE A 59 -1.74 7.48 -13.40
CA ILE A 59 -2.26 8.72 -14.01
C ILE A 59 -2.43 9.81 -12.96
N VAL A 60 -2.99 9.48 -11.79
CA VAL A 60 -3.13 10.44 -10.68
C VAL A 60 -1.75 10.96 -10.25
N THR A 61 -0.77 10.07 -10.08
CA THR A 61 0.61 10.45 -9.70
C THR A 61 1.23 11.40 -10.72
N VAL A 62 1.20 11.04 -12.01
CA VAL A 62 1.71 11.92 -13.07
C VAL A 62 0.98 13.26 -13.05
N SER A 63 -0.34 13.25 -12.99
CA SER A 63 -1.16 14.46 -13.05
C SER A 63 -0.86 15.43 -11.90
N VAL A 64 -0.73 14.90 -10.69
CA VAL A 64 -0.51 15.68 -9.45
C VAL A 64 0.93 16.20 -9.35
N ILE A 65 1.92 15.49 -9.91
CA ILE A 65 3.32 15.93 -9.91
C ILE A 65 3.49 17.17 -10.80
N PHE A 66 2.94 17.13 -12.02
CA PHE A 66 3.14 18.19 -13.00
C PHE A 66 2.32 19.46 -12.74
N GLU A 67 1.16 19.35 -12.11
CA GLU A 67 0.30 20.51 -11.82
C GLU A 67 0.78 21.29 -10.58
N LYS A 68 0.72 22.62 -10.61
CA LYS A 68 1.28 23.52 -9.55
C LYS A 68 0.20 24.17 -8.66
N GLY A 69 -1.05 23.74 -8.74
CA GLY A 69 -2.22 24.45 -8.23
C GLY A 69 -3.19 23.59 -7.43
N VAL A 70 -4.47 23.93 -7.53
CA VAL A 70 -5.57 23.40 -6.69
C VAL A 70 -6.03 22.01 -7.18
N PHE A 71 -5.50 21.51 -8.30
CA PHE A 71 -5.92 20.24 -8.88
C PHE A 71 -5.73 19.06 -7.92
N ALA A 72 -4.65 19.05 -7.13
CA ALA A 72 -4.43 18.01 -6.13
C ALA A 72 -5.57 17.94 -5.10
N LEU A 73 -6.10 19.08 -4.67
CA LEU A 73 -7.24 19.17 -3.75
C LEU A 73 -8.52 18.65 -4.43
N LEU A 74 -8.78 19.05 -5.67
CA LEU A 74 -9.92 18.53 -6.45
C LEU A 74 -9.86 17.02 -6.62
N MET A 75 -8.67 16.47 -6.85
CA MET A 75 -8.45 15.02 -6.94
C MET A 75 -8.73 14.31 -5.61
N VAL A 76 -8.29 14.86 -4.48
CA VAL A 76 -8.63 14.31 -3.17
C VAL A 76 -10.14 14.35 -2.92
N LEU A 77 -10.81 15.45 -3.26
CA LEU A 77 -12.27 15.54 -3.13
C LEU A 77 -12.99 14.53 -4.02
N PHE A 78 -12.60 14.42 -5.29
CA PHE A 78 -13.15 13.44 -6.22
C PHE A 78 -12.98 11.99 -5.70
N GLN A 79 -11.78 11.65 -5.21
CA GLN A 79 -11.53 10.33 -4.63
C GLN A 79 -12.31 10.12 -3.33
N SER A 80 -12.51 11.16 -2.50
CA SER A 80 -13.33 11.07 -1.29
C SER A 80 -14.79 10.73 -1.59
N ILE A 81 -15.31 11.22 -2.74
CA ILE A 81 -16.63 10.85 -3.24
C ILE A 81 -16.66 9.37 -3.64
N ILE A 82 -15.65 8.89 -4.36
CA ILE A 82 -15.52 7.45 -4.70
C ILE A 82 -15.51 6.59 -3.42
N TRP A 83 -14.71 6.99 -2.42
CA TRP A 83 -14.67 6.34 -1.12
C TRP A 83 -16.03 6.30 -0.44
N SER A 84 -16.89 7.30 -0.63
CA SER A 84 -18.25 7.33 -0.08
C SER A 84 -19.16 6.27 -0.68
N TYR A 85 -19.02 5.99 -1.97
CA TYR A 85 -19.80 4.96 -2.68
C TYR A 85 -19.33 3.53 -2.40
N LEU A 86 -18.09 3.36 -1.92
CA LEU A 86 -17.57 2.05 -1.51
C LEU A 86 -18.04 1.62 -0.12
N LYS A 87 -18.77 2.48 0.61
CA LYS A 87 -19.04 2.28 2.04
C LYS A 87 -20.14 1.24 2.29
N LYS A 88 -19.78 0.24 3.10
CA LYS A 88 -20.74 -0.53 3.91
C LYS A 88 -20.49 -0.41 5.43
N ASP A 89 -19.29 -0.01 5.87
CA ASP A 89 -18.91 0.11 7.29
C ASP A 89 -18.44 1.53 7.68
N GLN A 90 -19.08 2.10 8.71
CA GLN A 90 -18.81 3.43 9.25
C GLN A 90 -17.45 3.50 9.97
N ARG A 91 -17.02 2.43 10.65
CA ARG A 91 -15.74 2.43 11.40
C ARG A 91 -14.54 2.47 10.47
N ARG A 92 -14.62 1.75 9.34
CA ARG A 92 -13.61 1.76 8.27
C ARG A 92 -13.44 3.15 7.65
N THR A 93 -14.56 3.83 7.40
CA THR A 93 -14.58 5.20 6.88
C THR A 93 -13.90 6.18 7.84
N LEU A 94 -14.22 6.09 9.12
CA LEU A 94 -13.58 6.93 10.13
C LEU A 94 -12.07 6.65 10.13
N ALA A 95 -11.66 5.38 10.18
CA ALA A 95 -10.24 5.03 10.15
C ALA A 95 -9.50 5.59 8.92
N LEU A 96 -10.10 5.55 7.72
CA LEU A 96 -9.56 6.20 6.52
C LEU A 96 -9.48 7.73 6.65
N GLY A 97 -10.56 8.38 7.09
CA GLY A 97 -10.58 9.83 7.26
C GLY A 97 -9.48 10.31 8.19
N TRP A 98 -9.23 9.56 9.26
CA TRP A 98 -8.16 9.86 10.21
C TRP A 98 -6.76 9.51 9.71
N PHE A 99 -6.62 8.44 8.92
CA PHE A 99 -5.37 8.16 8.22
C PHE A 99 -4.98 9.34 7.30
N PHE A 100 -5.93 9.86 6.50
CA PHE A 100 -5.66 11.00 5.64
C PHE A 100 -5.45 12.30 6.41
N LEU A 101 -6.20 12.53 7.50
CA LEU A 101 -6.03 13.72 8.33
C LEU A 101 -4.64 13.76 8.99
N THR A 102 -4.22 12.64 9.57
CA THR A 102 -2.87 12.54 10.17
C THR A 102 -1.79 12.68 9.11
N GLN A 103 -1.97 12.08 7.93
CA GLN A 103 -1.06 12.26 6.80
C GLN A 103 -0.97 13.73 6.36
N ILE A 104 -2.09 14.44 6.20
CA ILE A 104 -2.09 15.84 5.77
C ILE A 104 -1.38 16.72 6.79
N LEU A 105 -1.66 16.53 8.09
CA LEU A 105 -0.97 17.27 9.14
C LEU A 105 0.54 17.03 9.07
N VAL A 106 0.97 15.76 9.14
CA VAL A 106 2.40 15.42 9.15
C VAL A 106 3.11 15.93 7.90
N MET A 107 2.51 15.77 6.72
CA MET A 107 3.14 16.23 5.48
C MET A 107 3.17 17.75 5.37
N THR A 108 2.21 18.47 5.96
CA THR A 108 2.19 19.94 5.95
C THR A 108 3.35 20.44 6.79
N TRP A 109 3.56 19.81 7.94
CA TRP A 109 4.66 20.06 8.85
C TRP A 109 6.02 19.73 8.24
N ILE A 110 6.16 18.61 7.53
CA ILE A 110 7.41 18.26 6.86
C ILE A 110 7.67 19.22 5.69
N GLY A 111 6.64 19.54 4.90
CA GLY A 111 6.73 20.43 3.75
C GLY A 111 7.14 21.86 4.12
N THR A 112 6.64 22.40 5.24
CA THR A 112 7.05 23.72 5.74
C THR A 112 8.53 23.75 6.11
N ILE A 113 9.02 22.71 6.78
CA ILE A 113 10.42 22.59 7.21
C ILE A 113 11.37 22.46 6.00
N ILE A 114 11.00 21.64 5.02
CA ILE A 114 11.84 21.40 3.83
C ILE A 114 12.00 22.68 2.99
N GLN A 115 10.93 23.47 2.82
CA GLN A 115 10.92 24.59 1.89
C GLN A 115 11.69 25.82 2.40
N TYR A 116 11.59 26.13 3.69
CA TYR A 116 12.20 27.33 4.29
C TYR A 116 13.42 27.03 5.15
N GLY A 117 13.71 25.75 5.40
CA GLY A 117 14.71 25.37 6.38
C GLY A 117 14.27 25.67 7.81
N ILE A 118 14.87 24.98 8.76
CA ILE A 118 14.51 25.06 10.18
C ILE A 118 14.68 26.49 10.71
N ASP A 119 15.65 27.24 10.20
CA ASP A 119 16.07 28.51 10.77
C ASP A 119 15.15 29.67 10.38
N HIS A 120 14.53 29.64 9.19
CA HIS A 120 13.64 30.70 8.72
C HIS A 120 12.17 30.48 9.08
N VAL A 121 11.72 29.25 9.36
CA VAL A 121 10.34 28.99 9.79
C VAL A 121 10.01 29.69 11.12
N PHE A 122 11.02 29.95 11.97
CA PHE A 122 10.81 30.53 13.31
C PHE A 122 11.19 32.02 13.42
N PHE A 123 12.05 32.54 12.55
CA PHE A 123 12.50 33.94 12.58
C PHE A 123 11.97 34.80 11.41
N ALA A 124 11.25 34.20 10.46
CA ALA A 124 10.70 34.96 9.35
C ALA A 124 9.43 35.75 9.74
N SER A 125 9.17 36.81 8.98
CA SER A 125 7.96 37.62 9.11
C SER A 125 6.70 36.74 8.99
N SER A 126 5.60 37.15 9.64
CA SER A 126 4.32 36.41 9.64
C SER A 126 3.84 36.05 8.22
N TYR A 127 4.16 36.88 7.22
CA TYR A 127 3.87 36.60 5.81
C TYR A 127 4.64 35.38 5.27
N SER A 128 5.92 35.23 5.59
CA SER A 128 6.74 34.11 5.11
C SER A 128 6.28 32.76 5.68
N ILE A 129 5.86 32.74 6.95
CA ILE A 129 5.36 31.53 7.61
C ILE A 129 4.04 31.09 6.97
N PHE A 130 3.15 32.03 6.67
CA PHE A 130 1.88 31.72 6.01
C PHE A 130 2.10 31.10 4.61
N HIS A 131 3.04 31.65 3.83
CA HIS A 131 3.41 31.08 2.52
C HIS A 131 4.02 29.69 2.65
N ALA A 132 4.87 29.46 3.66
CA ALA A 132 5.45 28.14 3.95
C ALA A 132 4.36 27.10 4.26
N ILE A 133 3.39 27.45 5.10
CA ILE A 133 2.28 26.58 5.47
C ILE A 133 1.42 26.27 4.26
N LEU A 134 1.13 27.27 3.42
CA LEU A 134 0.34 27.09 2.20
C LEU A 134 1.04 26.11 1.24
N LEU A 135 2.35 26.25 1.03
CA LEU A 135 3.13 25.31 0.21
C LEU A 135 3.16 23.90 0.82
N GLY A 136 3.35 23.78 2.13
CA GLY A 136 3.27 22.50 2.85
C GLY A 136 1.89 21.85 2.70
N PHE A 137 0.83 22.65 2.71
CA PHE A 137 -0.54 22.18 2.52
C PHE A 137 -0.73 21.64 1.10
N ILE A 138 -0.27 22.35 0.07
CA ILE A 138 -0.30 21.88 -1.32
C ILE A 138 0.42 20.53 -1.45
N LEU A 139 1.64 20.41 -0.94
CA LEU A 139 2.40 19.14 -0.94
C LEU A 139 1.64 18.02 -0.24
N SER A 140 0.94 18.33 0.85
CA SER A 140 0.14 17.35 1.59
C SER A 140 -1.03 16.82 0.79
N PHE A 141 -1.76 17.68 0.06
CA PHE A 141 -2.81 17.22 -0.85
C PHE A 141 -2.25 16.39 -1.98
N LYS A 142 -1.06 16.73 -2.51
CA LYS A 142 -0.42 15.93 -3.55
C LYS A 142 -0.16 14.50 -3.08
N ILE A 143 0.49 14.36 -1.93
CA ILE A 143 0.80 13.04 -1.35
C ILE A 143 -0.50 12.32 -0.96
N SER A 144 -1.50 13.02 -0.41
CA SER A 144 -2.81 12.45 -0.07
C SER A 144 -3.56 11.91 -1.30
N ALA A 145 -3.57 12.64 -2.41
CA ALA A 145 -4.18 12.19 -3.67
C ALA A 145 -3.52 10.91 -4.20
N ILE A 146 -2.19 10.83 -4.11
CA ILE A 146 -1.42 9.65 -4.54
C ILE A 146 -1.75 8.47 -3.62
N THR A 147 -1.59 8.63 -2.31
CA THR A 147 -1.85 7.55 -1.34
C THR A 147 -3.29 7.06 -1.44
N SER A 148 -4.26 7.95 -1.58
CA SER A 148 -5.67 7.58 -1.74
C SER A 148 -5.92 6.78 -3.01
N SER A 149 -5.33 7.16 -4.15
CA SER A 149 -5.47 6.41 -5.39
C SER A 149 -4.87 5.00 -5.31
N VAL A 150 -3.74 4.85 -4.62
CA VAL A 150 -3.10 3.57 -4.37
C VAL A 150 -3.96 2.72 -3.44
N LEU A 151 -4.46 3.28 -2.34
CA LEU A 151 -5.36 2.58 -1.42
C LEU A 151 -6.66 2.12 -2.11
N LEU A 152 -7.22 2.92 -3.01
CA LEU A 152 -8.38 2.52 -3.82
C LEU A 152 -8.05 1.28 -4.67
N LEU A 153 -6.88 1.24 -5.31
CA LEU A 153 -6.44 0.06 -6.06
C LEU A 153 -6.33 -1.17 -5.16
N TRP A 154 -5.64 -1.05 -4.02
CA TRP A 154 -5.42 -2.16 -3.07
C TRP A 154 -6.71 -2.79 -2.56
N LEU A 155 -7.77 -1.99 -2.38
CA LEU A 155 -9.04 -2.47 -1.86
C LEU A 155 -9.98 -3.03 -2.91
N THR A 156 -9.83 -2.61 -4.15
CA THR A 156 -10.78 -2.93 -5.24
C THR A 156 -10.27 -4.00 -6.19
N THR A 157 -9.01 -4.39 -6.04
CA THR A 157 -8.31 -5.30 -6.95
C THR A 157 -7.67 -6.42 -6.17
N THR A 158 -7.93 -7.66 -6.55
CA THR A 158 -7.23 -8.81 -5.96
C THR A 158 -5.77 -8.87 -6.43
N PRO A 159 -4.84 -9.45 -5.64
CA PRO A 159 -3.46 -9.64 -6.07
C PRO A 159 -3.33 -10.41 -7.40
N ALA A 160 -4.24 -11.36 -7.64
CA ALA A 160 -4.30 -12.12 -8.89
C ALA A 160 -4.68 -11.25 -10.10
N GLU A 161 -5.66 -10.35 -9.95
CA GLU A 161 -6.04 -9.37 -10.97
C GLU A 161 -4.90 -8.40 -11.32
N ILE A 162 -4.12 -7.97 -10.32
CA ILE A 162 -2.94 -7.12 -10.54
C ILE A 162 -1.94 -7.84 -11.45
N ILE A 163 -1.62 -9.10 -11.15
CA ILE A 163 -0.70 -9.89 -11.98
C ILE A 163 -1.25 -10.08 -13.37
N TRP A 164 -2.54 -10.41 -13.50
CA TRP A 164 -3.20 -10.56 -14.79
C TRP A 164 -3.05 -9.28 -15.62
N SER A 165 -3.30 -8.11 -15.03
CA SER A 165 -3.15 -6.82 -15.71
C SER A 165 -1.70 -6.55 -16.12
N LEU A 166 -0.73 -6.87 -15.26
CA LEU A 166 0.71 -6.74 -15.53
C LEU A 166 1.14 -7.62 -16.72
N THR A 167 0.67 -8.86 -16.83
CA THR A 167 0.97 -9.70 -18.00
C THR A 167 0.45 -9.12 -19.30
N ARG A 168 -0.57 -8.24 -19.26
CA ARG A 168 -1.06 -7.57 -20.46
C ARG A 168 -0.16 -6.42 -20.89
N PHE A 169 0.53 -5.75 -19.96
CA PHE A 169 1.49 -4.68 -20.27
C PHE A 169 2.82 -5.19 -20.87
N ARG A 170 2.79 -6.29 -21.63
CA ARG A 170 3.93 -6.96 -22.29
C ARG A 170 4.99 -7.54 -21.36
N ILE A 171 4.69 -7.75 -20.08
CA ILE A 171 5.56 -8.55 -19.22
C ILE A 171 5.57 -10.01 -19.74
N PRO A 172 6.74 -10.66 -19.90
CA PRO A 172 6.82 -12.03 -20.38
C PRO A 172 5.92 -12.99 -19.58
N SER A 173 5.22 -13.87 -20.27
CA SER A 173 4.25 -14.81 -19.68
C SER A 173 4.83 -15.67 -18.55
N ILE A 174 6.14 -15.94 -18.62
CA ILE A 174 6.91 -16.68 -17.62
C ILE A 174 6.84 -16.01 -16.24
N PHE A 175 6.94 -14.68 -16.18
CA PHE A 175 6.79 -13.95 -14.92
C PHE A 175 5.37 -14.03 -14.38
N GLY A 176 4.37 -13.95 -15.25
CA GLY A 176 2.96 -14.09 -14.86
C GLY A 176 2.68 -15.45 -14.21
N LEU A 177 3.19 -16.53 -14.82
CA LEU A 177 3.10 -17.87 -14.25
C LEU A 177 3.84 -17.95 -12.91
N ALA A 178 5.09 -17.47 -12.83
CA ALA A 178 5.88 -17.54 -11.62
C ALA A 178 5.17 -16.85 -10.44
N ILE A 179 4.62 -15.66 -10.65
CA ILE A 179 3.93 -14.93 -9.58
C ILE A 179 2.60 -15.61 -9.21
N MET A 180 1.84 -16.15 -10.17
CA MET A 180 0.63 -16.94 -9.85
C MET A 180 0.95 -18.16 -9.00
N ILE A 181 2.04 -18.87 -9.32
CA ILE A 181 2.51 -20.01 -8.54
C ILE A 181 2.87 -19.57 -7.11
N VAL A 182 3.60 -18.45 -6.97
CA VAL A 182 3.95 -17.89 -5.67
C VAL A 182 2.70 -17.54 -4.86
N LEU A 183 1.73 -16.84 -5.44
CA LEU A 183 0.48 -16.50 -4.74
C LEU A 183 -0.31 -17.74 -4.33
N ARG A 184 -0.30 -18.80 -5.13
CA ARG A 184 -0.95 -20.08 -4.79
C ARG A 184 -0.24 -20.79 -3.63
N PHE A 185 1.09 -20.71 -3.55
CA PHE A 185 1.86 -21.35 -2.49
C PHE A 185 1.96 -20.51 -1.20
N LEU A 186 1.74 -19.21 -1.28
CA LEU A 186 1.87 -18.29 -0.15
C LEU A 186 0.98 -18.70 1.05
N PRO A 187 -0.32 -19.04 0.90
CA PRO A 187 -1.14 -19.49 2.02
C PRO A 187 -0.61 -20.77 2.68
N GLN A 188 -0.16 -21.73 1.87
CA GLN A 188 0.40 -22.99 2.36
C GLN A 188 1.72 -22.78 3.12
N LEU A 189 2.54 -21.82 2.70
CA LEU A 189 3.75 -21.45 3.42
C LEU A 189 3.42 -20.81 4.77
N ILE A 190 2.42 -19.92 4.82
CA ILE A 190 1.98 -19.28 6.07
C ILE A 190 1.46 -20.33 7.06
N GLU A 191 0.64 -21.28 6.60
CA GLU A 191 0.14 -22.38 7.44
C GLU A 191 1.28 -23.23 8.01
N LYS A 192 2.27 -23.58 7.19
CA LYS A 192 3.45 -24.32 7.64
C LYS A 192 4.27 -23.54 8.66
N ILE A 193 4.48 -22.25 8.44
CA ILE A 193 5.18 -21.36 9.39
C ILE A 193 4.42 -21.30 10.72
N ALA A 194 3.09 -21.29 10.69
CA ALA A 194 2.26 -21.25 11.89
C ALA A 194 2.29 -22.57 12.70
N VAL A 195 2.37 -23.72 12.03
CA VAL A 195 2.36 -25.05 12.68
C VAL A 195 3.75 -25.46 13.19
N LEU A 196 4.80 -25.03 12.50
CA LEU A 196 6.18 -25.44 12.78
C LEU A 196 6.63 -25.16 14.22
N PRO A 197 6.30 -24.02 14.85
CA PRO A 197 6.58 -23.77 16.27
C PRO A 197 6.02 -24.86 17.19
N THR A 198 4.78 -25.27 16.95
CA THR A 198 4.09 -26.30 17.73
C THR A 198 4.77 -27.66 17.59
N VAL A 199 5.20 -28.01 16.36
CA VAL A 199 5.92 -29.26 16.09
C VAL A 199 7.29 -29.29 16.77
N LEU A 200 8.05 -28.20 16.72
CA LEU A 200 9.34 -28.11 17.39
C LEU A 200 9.21 -28.15 18.92
N LYS A 201 8.16 -27.54 19.48
CA LYS A 201 7.84 -27.64 20.90
C LYS A 201 7.60 -29.09 21.34
N MET A 202 6.88 -29.88 20.53
CA MET A 202 6.70 -31.32 20.79
C MET A 202 8.01 -32.11 20.72
N ARG A 203 9.00 -31.64 19.95
CA ARG A 203 10.33 -32.23 19.83
C ARG A 203 11.30 -31.81 20.95
N GLY A 204 10.80 -31.17 22.01
CA GLY A 204 11.61 -30.73 23.15
C GLY A 204 12.40 -29.44 22.91
N MET A 205 12.17 -28.75 21.79
CA MET A 205 12.80 -27.44 21.51
C MET A 205 11.97 -26.31 22.15
N THR A 206 12.02 -26.18 23.47
CA THR A 206 11.28 -25.15 24.23
C THR A 206 11.98 -23.79 24.26
N ASP A 207 13.32 -23.77 24.22
CA ASP A 207 14.13 -22.54 24.37
C ASP A 207 14.32 -21.75 23.07
N VAL A 208 13.73 -22.24 21.97
CA VAL A 208 13.96 -21.70 20.62
C VAL A 208 12.98 -20.57 20.28
N PHE A 209 11.97 -20.33 21.14
CA PHE A 209 10.95 -19.32 20.88
C PHE A 209 11.18 -18.03 21.65
N PRO A 210 11.13 -16.87 20.98
CA PRO A 210 11.22 -15.57 21.63
C PRO A 210 9.93 -15.27 22.39
N THR A 211 9.82 -15.74 23.64
CA THR A 211 8.74 -15.31 24.53
C THR A 211 9.16 -13.99 25.16
N TRP A 212 8.43 -12.91 24.85
CA TRP A 212 8.74 -11.58 25.34
C TRP A 212 8.37 -11.48 26.83
N GLN A 213 9.31 -11.87 27.70
CA GLN A 213 9.15 -11.83 29.16
C GLN A 213 9.84 -10.60 29.81
N GLY A 214 10.19 -9.59 29.01
CA GLY A 214 10.79 -8.33 29.45
C GLY A 214 12.24 -8.11 29.02
N TRP A 215 12.80 -6.96 29.41
CA TRP A 215 14.11 -6.46 28.98
C TRP A 215 15.30 -7.37 29.35
N ARG A 216 15.20 -8.13 30.45
CA ARG A 216 16.25 -9.06 30.92
C ARG A 216 16.44 -10.31 30.06
N SER A 217 15.48 -10.64 29.19
CA SER A 217 15.51 -11.84 28.34
C SER A 217 16.05 -11.58 26.93
N TYR A 218 16.49 -10.36 26.62
CA TYR A 218 17.03 -9.97 25.30
C TYR A 218 18.18 -10.87 24.79
N PRO A 219 19.20 -11.24 25.59
CA PRO A 219 20.29 -12.09 25.09
C PRO A 219 19.86 -13.54 24.83
N LYS A 220 18.89 -14.07 25.58
CA LYS A 220 18.31 -15.40 25.33
C LYS A 220 17.47 -15.38 24.04
N MET A 221 16.74 -14.29 23.81
CA MET A 221 15.93 -14.08 22.62
C MET A 221 16.78 -14.05 21.34
N LEU A 222 17.88 -13.30 21.34
CA LEU A 222 18.80 -13.25 20.19
C LEU A 222 19.39 -14.63 19.86
N ARG A 223 19.80 -15.38 20.89
CA ARG A 223 20.30 -16.75 20.69
C ARG A 223 19.21 -17.65 20.11
N ALA A 224 18.01 -17.61 20.65
CA ALA A 224 16.86 -18.37 20.15
C ALA A 224 16.56 -18.07 18.67
N TRP A 225 16.54 -16.78 18.29
CA TRP A 225 16.39 -16.35 16.89
C TRP A 225 17.49 -16.90 15.97
N PHE A 226 18.75 -16.85 16.42
CA PHE A 226 19.89 -17.33 15.64
C PHE A 226 19.81 -18.84 15.36
N TRP A 227 19.28 -19.63 16.30
CA TRP A 227 19.06 -21.07 16.12
C TRP A 227 17.77 -21.38 15.34
N TRP A 228 16.74 -20.55 15.46
CA TRP A 228 15.45 -20.78 14.82
C TRP A 228 15.46 -20.48 13.31
N ILE A 229 16.12 -19.40 12.89
CA ILE A 229 16.17 -18.98 11.48
C ILE A 229 16.72 -20.10 10.58
N PRO A 230 17.86 -20.77 10.88
CA PRO A 230 18.38 -21.85 10.06
C PRO A 230 17.42 -23.05 9.97
N VAL A 231 16.76 -23.42 11.08
CA VAL A 231 15.82 -24.54 11.10
C VAL A 231 14.60 -24.25 10.23
N LEU A 232 14.03 -23.05 10.35
CA LEU A 232 12.96 -22.58 9.45
C LEU A 232 13.42 -22.59 8.00
N PHE A 233 14.59 -22.02 7.73
CA PHE A 233 15.10 -21.89 6.39
C PHE A 233 15.31 -23.26 5.73
N VAL A 234 15.98 -24.20 6.39
CA VAL A 234 16.23 -25.54 5.86
C VAL A 234 14.93 -26.32 5.67
N THR A 235 14.01 -26.28 6.64
CA THR A 235 12.74 -27.02 6.54
C THR A 235 11.83 -26.47 5.45
N LEU A 236 11.72 -25.15 5.32
CA LEU A 236 10.90 -24.50 4.31
C LEU A 236 11.51 -24.63 2.92
N THR A 237 12.81 -24.45 2.75
CA THR A 237 13.48 -24.57 1.45
C THR A 237 13.40 -25.99 0.92
N THR A 238 13.72 -27.01 1.72
CA THR A 238 13.66 -28.42 1.29
C THR A 238 12.25 -28.79 0.82
N ARG A 239 11.22 -28.37 1.57
CA ARG A 239 9.81 -28.60 1.20
C ARG A 239 9.38 -27.79 -0.01
N SER A 240 9.89 -26.57 -0.17
CA SER A 240 9.60 -25.73 -1.33
C SER A 240 10.23 -26.31 -2.60
N VAL A 241 11.47 -26.79 -2.53
CA VAL A 241 12.15 -27.48 -3.64
C VAL A 241 11.35 -28.71 -4.10
N GLN A 242 10.92 -29.55 -3.15
CA GLN A 242 10.06 -30.70 -3.47
C GLN A 242 8.76 -30.28 -4.15
N ALA A 243 8.10 -29.25 -3.64
CA ALA A 243 6.87 -28.72 -4.23
C ALA A 243 7.10 -28.15 -5.64
N THR A 244 8.23 -27.48 -5.88
CA THR A 244 8.60 -26.97 -7.20
C THR A 244 8.85 -28.10 -8.19
N VAL A 245 9.57 -29.16 -7.79
CA VAL A 245 9.83 -30.33 -8.65
C VAL A 245 8.51 -31.04 -9.00
N GLN A 246 7.61 -31.22 -8.04
CA GLN A 246 6.28 -31.78 -8.30
C GLN A 246 5.46 -30.91 -9.25
N LEU A 247 5.46 -29.59 -9.05
CA LEU A 247 4.75 -28.67 -9.93
C LEU A 247 5.35 -28.64 -11.34
N ALA A 248 6.67 -28.73 -11.48
CA ALA A 248 7.35 -28.82 -12.77
C ALA A 248 6.95 -30.10 -13.52
N MET A 249 6.97 -31.27 -12.85
CA MET A 249 6.51 -32.52 -13.46
C MET A 249 5.04 -32.45 -13.92
N ILE A 250 4.17 -31.80 -13.14
CA ILE A 250 2.78 -31.57 -13.52
C ILE A 250 2.68 -30.63 -14.72
N ALA A 251 3.48 -29.56 -14.76
CA ALA A 251 3.51 -28.62 -15.87
C ALA A 251 3.99 -29.28 -17.17
N ASP A 252 5.02 -30.13 -17.10
CA ASP A 252 5.55 -30.90 -18.22
C ASP A 252 4.53 -31.92 -18.73
N ALA A 253 3.81 -32.60 -17.82
CA ALA A 253 2.73 -33.51 -18.19
C ALA A 253 1.57 -32.81 -18.92
N HIS A 254 1.31 -31.53 -18.60
CA HIS A 254 0.34 -30.68 -19.31
C HIS A 254 0.91 -29.99 -20.56
N ALA A 255 2.13 -30.34 -20.97
CA ALA A 255 2.84 -29.72 -22.11
C ALA A 255 2.89 -28.18 -22.01
N TYR A 256 3.10 -27.65 -20.80
CA TYR A 256 3.19 -26.21 -20.58
C TYR A 256 4.35 -25.61 -21.37
N GLY A 257 4.08 -24.58 -22.18
CA GLY A 257 5.10 -23.94 -23.03
C GLY A 257 5.26 -24.54 -24.44
N SER A 258 4.55 -25.63 -24.77
CA SER A 258 4.56 -26.22 -26.12
C SER A 258 3.95 -25.29 -27.19
N ARG A 259 2.98 -24.45 -26.80
CA ARG A 259 2.45 -23.36 -27.65
C ARG A 259 2.90 -21.99 -27.13
N LYS A 260 3.36 -21.12 -28.06
CA LYS A 260 3.67 -19.71 -27.78
C LYS A 260 2.46 -18.92 -27.24
N THR A 261 1.25 -19.35 -27.60
CA THR A 261 -0.01 -18.77 -27.15
C THR A 261 -0.80 -19.81 -26.38
N SER A 262 -0.80 -19.69 -25.05
CA SER A 262 -1.73 -20.42 -24.17
C SER A 262 -3.09 -19.76 -24.26
N GLU A 263 -4.12 -20.52 -24.63
CA GLU A 263 -5.52 -20.10 -24.56
C GLU A 263 -5.89 -19.87 -23.09
N ARG A 264 -6.37 -18.66 -22.77
CA ARG A 264 -6.67 -18.25 -21.39
C ARG A 264 -8.13 -18.53 -21.09
N ILE A 265 -8.39 -19.26 -20.01
CA ILE A 265 -9.74 -19.61 -19.55
C ILE A 265 -10.44 -18.41 -18.90
N TYR A 266 -9.67 -17.47 -18.33
CA TYR A 266 -10.19 -16.25 -17.69
C TYR A 266 -9.72 -15.01 -18.44
N ASP A 267 -10.58 -14.51 -19.33
CA ASP A 267 -10.45 -13.19 -19.92
C ASP A 267 -11.51 -12.26 -19.33
N HIS A 268 -11.06 -11.09 -18.86
CA HIS A 268 -11.97 -10.04 -18.44
C HIS A 268 -12.50 -9.36 -19.69
N ALA A 269 -13.82 -9.35 -19.85
CA ALA A 269 -14.49 -8.69 -20.96
C ALA A 269 -14.55 -7.18 -20.70
N VAL A 270 -14.10 -6.39 -21.68
CA VAL A 270 -14.15 -4.93 -21.61
C VAL A 270 -15.61 -4.50 -21.61
N THR A 271 -16.06 -3.90 -20.51
CA THR A 271 -17.44 -3.42 -20.33
C THR A 271 -17.58 -1.99 -20.84
N ALA A 272 -18.79 -1.55 -21.19
CA ALA A 272 -19.05 -0.17 -21.63
C ALA A 272 -18.65 0.88 -20.56
N THR A 273 -18.76 0.52 -19.28
CA THR A 273 -18.28 1.32 -18.15
C THR A 273 -16.77 1.52 -18.16
N ASP A 274 -16.01 0.52 -18.59
CA ASP A 274 -14.54 0.58 -18.68
C ASP A 274 -14.11 1.62 -19.71
N ARG A 275 -14.82 1.70 -20.84
CA ARG A 275 -14.55 2.70 -21.89
C ARG A 275 -14.80 4.13 -21.40
N LEU A 276 -15.84 4.35 -20.60
CA LEU A 276 -16.16 5.66 -20.03
C LEU A 276 -15.08 6.10 -19.03
N VAL A 277 -14.68 5.21 -18.11
CA VAL A 277 -13.62 5.51 -17.13
C VAL A 277 -12.29 5.78 -17.82
N PHE A 278 -11.93 5.00 -18.84
CA PHE A 278 -10.73 5.24 -19.64
C PHE A 278 -10.77 6.60 -20.33
N PHE A 279 -11.91 6.99 -20.90
CA PHE A 279 -12.08 8.31 -21.52
C PHE A 279 -11.93 9.43 -20.50
N MET A 280 -12.55 9.33 -19.31
CA MET A 280 -12.38 10.31 -18.24
C MET A 280 -10.90 10.44 -17.81
N MET A 281 -10.18 9.33 -17.68
CA MET A 281 -8.75 9.34 -17.35
C MET A 281 -7.90 9.98 -18.44
N ALA A 282 -8.23 9.76 -19.72
CA ALA A 282 -7.56 10.40 -20.85
C ALA A 282 -7.82 11.93 -20.87
N VAL A 283 -9.05 12.37 -20.62
CA VAL A 283 -9.40 13.80 -20.52
C VAL A 283 -8.63 14.47 -19.37
N ILE A 284 -8.51 13.80 -18.23
CA ILE A 284 -7.71 14.30 -17.09
C ILE A 284 -6.25 14.50 -17.50
N LEU A 285 -5.63 13.52 -18.14
CA LEU A 285 -4.25 13.63 -18.61
C LEU A 285 -4.09 14.78 -19.61
N ILE A 286 -4.96 14.86 -20.62
CA ILE A 286 -4.92 15.92 -21.63
C ILE A 286 -5.09 17.30 -20.97
N GLY A 287 -6.00 17.42 -20.01
CA GLY A 287 -6.19 18.64 -19.23
C GLY A 287 -4.93 19.06 -18.49
N VAL A 288 -4.22 18.11 -17.86
CA VAL A 288 -2.95 18.40 -17.18
C VAL A 288 -1.86 18.79 -18.18
N PHE A 289 -1.74 18.08 -19.30
CA PHE A 289 -0.77 18.45 -20.34
C PHE A 289 -1.04 19.84 -20.90
N ALA A 290 -2.31 20.20 -21.12
CA ALA A 290 -2.70 21.52 -21.58
C ALA A 290 -2.36 22.61 -20.55
N THR A 291 -2.62 22.41 -19.26
CA THR A 291 -2.27 23.40 -18.23
C THR A 291 -0.76 23.55 -18.07
N VAL A 292 0.00 22.46 -18.14
CA VAL A 292 1.47 22.51 -18.13
C VAL A 292 2.01 23.28 -19.32
N PHE A 293 1.43 23.10 -20.52
CA PHE A 293 1.86 23.80 -21.74
C PHE A 293 1.41 25.27 -21.80
N LEU A 294 0.27 25.60 -21.21
CA LEU A 294 -0.25 26.98 -21.16
C LEU A 294 0.45 27.84 -20.09
N ILE A 295 0.94 27.21 -19.01
CA ILE A 295 1.54 27.91 -17.86
C ILE A 295 3.09 27.81 -17.86
N GLY A 296 3.65 26.82 -18.55
CA GLY A 296 5.09 26.65 -18.75
C GLY A 296 5.63 27.49 -19.89
#